data_AF-A0A7C1WYS2-F1
#
_entry.id   AF-A0A7C1WYS2-F1
#
_cell.length_a   1.000
_cell.length_b   1.000
_cell.length_c   1.000
_cell.angle_alpha   90.00
_cell.angle_beta   90.00
_cell.angle_gamma   90.00
#
_symmetry.space_group_name_H-M   'P 1'
#
loop_
_entity.id
_entity.type
_entity.pdbx_description
1 polymer ?
#
loop_
_entity_poly.entity_id
_entity_poly.type
_entity_poly.pdbx_seq_one_letter_code
_entity_poly.pdbx_strand_id
1 'polypeptide(L)'
;MEMYRYTGSGLDGIFLKNGYTIVETPYGQGVRIENVDGLHRAIAAEILRQRTPMTGHQFRFLRKEQDLIQEEAAAIFRVDVQTIANWEKRGPQEIPGPPDIGMRAFYSAYIHANFGPIKFELNLKPNESTSFEIDDSNWVESEPVAA
;
A
#
# COMPACT_ATOMS: atom_id res chain seq x y z
N MET A 1 7.94 19.39 21.57
CA MET A 1 8.01 17.95 21.22
C MET A 1 8.89 17.85 20.00
N GLU A 2 10.05 17.21 20.11
CA GLU A 2 10.89 16.94 18.94
C GLU A 2 10.23 15.85 18.09
N MET A 3 10.22 16.03 16.77
CA MET A 3 9.74 15.02 15.83
C MET A 3 10.94 14.21 15.34
N TYR A 4 10.80 12.90 15.23
CA TYR A 4 11.83 12.05 14.65
C TYR A 4 11.61 11.89 13.14
N ARG A 5 12.62 12.21 12.34
CA ARG A 5 12.60 11.96 10.89
C ARG A 5 12.84 10.47 10.62
N TYR A 6 11.83 9.78 10.14
CA TYR A 6 11.90 8.36 9.85
C TYR A 6 12.36 8.10 8.41
N THR A 7 13.59 7.63 8.25
CA THR A 7 14.20 7.36 6.95
C THR A 7 14.08 5.90 6.50
N GLY A 8 13.60 5.00 7.37
CA GLY A 8 13.52 3.56 7.10
C GLY A 8 12.57 3.16 5.96
N SER A 9 11.57 3.99 5.65
CA SER A 9 10.68 3.80 4.50
C SER A 9 11.33 4.13 3.15
N GLY A 10 12.45 4.85 3.14
CA GLY A 10 13.02 5.44 1.92
C GLY A 10 12.24 6.67 1.40
N LEU A 11 11.24 7.15 2.13
CA LEU A 11 10.56 8.42 1.88
C LEU A 11 11.15 9.52 2.77
N ASP A 12 11.43 10.69 2.18
CA ASP A 12 12.04 11.80 2.94
C ASP A 12 11.07 12.54 3.86
N GLY A 13 9.77 12.47 3.58
CA GLY A 13 8.73 13.28 4.21
C GLY A 13 8.06 12.67 5.43
N ILE A 14 8.62 11.62 6.05
CA ILE A 14 7.99 10.92 7.17
C ILE A 14 8.57 11.38 8.51
N PHE A 15 7.70 11.88 9.38
CA PHE A 15 8.06 12.37 10.70
C PHE A 15 7.15 11.75 11.77
N LEU A 16 7.75 11.19 12.81
CA LEU A 16 7.05 10.54 13.92
C LEU A 16 7.00 11.49 15.11
N LYS A 17 5.79 11.69 15.65
CA LYS A 17 5.57 12.48 16.87
C LYS A 17 5.77 11.64 18.15
N ASN A 18 5.64 10.32 18.03
CA ASN A 18 5.71 9.32 19.11
C ASN A 18 5.92 7.93 18.48
N GLY A 19 5.89 6.87 19.30
CA GLY A 19 6.05 5.48 18.83
C GLY A 19 7.48 5.13 18.43
N TYR A 20 8.47 5.89 18.92
CA TYR A 20 9.88 5.60 18.75
C TYR A 20 10.65 5.80 20.06
N THR A 21 11.72 5.03 20.25
CA THR A 21 12.67 5.18 21.36
C THR A 21 14.08 5.27 20.81
N ILE A 22 14.84 6.28 21.25
CA ILE A 22 16.26 6.38 20.97
C ILE A 22 17.00 5.41 21.89
N VAL A 23 17.89 4.61 21.31
CA VAL A 23 18.70 3.63 22.06
C VAL A 23 20.17 3.84 21.76
N GLU A 24 21.03 3.75 22.77
CA GLU A 24 22.47 3.69 22.56
C GLU A 24 22.88 2.27 22.20
N THR A 25 23.67 2.14 21.14
CA THR A 25 24.24 0.86 20.71
C THR A 25 25.76 0.99 20.64
N PRO A 26 26.51 -0.12 20.65
CA PRO A 26 27.97 -0.10 20.44
C PRO A 26 28.41 0.58 19.13
N TYR A 27 27.51 0.72 18.15
CA TYR A 27 27.75 1.34 16.85
C TYR A 27 27.24 2.79 16.76
N GLY A 28 26.79 3.36 17.88
CA GLY A 28 26.22 4.70 17.95
C GLY A 28 24.72 4.71 18.26
N GLN A 29 24.09 5.86 18.06
CA GLN A 29 22.69 6.08 18.37
C GLN A 29 21.78 5.35 17.37
N GLY A 30 20.94 4.45 17.88
CA GLY A 30 19.91 3.76 17.14
C GLY A 30 18.50 4.29 17.45
N VAL A 31 17.53 3.88 16.62
CA VAL A 31 16.12 4.10 16.88
C VAL A 31 15.39 2.75 16.91
N ARG A 32 14.51 2.57 17.89
CA ARG A 32 13.53 1.49 17.91
C ARG A 32 12.17 2.08 17.56
N ILE A 33 11.51 1.54 16.56
CA ILE A 33 10.15 1.92 16.16
C ILE A 33 9.16 0.88 16.69
N GLU A 34 8.09 1.35 17.31
CA GLU A 34 6.98 0.51 17.73
C GLU A 34 6.11 0.15 16.52
N ASN A 35 5.80 -1.14 16.34
CA ASN A 35 4.90 -1.63 15.29
C ASN A 35 5.22 -1.06 13.89
N VAL A 36 6.42 -1.35 13.38
CA VAL A 36 6.89 -0.86 12.08
C VAL A 36 5.93 -1.25 10.93
N ASP A 37 5.36 -2.45 10.98
CA ASP A 37 4.39 -2.91 9.98
C ASP A 37 3.10 -2.08 10.00
N GLY A 38 2.65 -1.66 11.18
CA GLY A 38 1.53 -0.73 11.33
C GLY A 38 1.84 0.66 10.77
N LEU A 39 3.04 1.16 11.04
CA LEU A 39 3.50 2.43 10.48
C LEU A 39 3.56 2.37 8.94
N HIS A 40 4.13 1.32 8.36
CA HIS A 40 4.25 1.16 6.92
C HIS A 40 2.87 1.04 6.24
N ARG A 41 1.95 0.27 6.83
CA ARG A 41 0.55 0.23 6.35
C ARG A 41 -0.14 1.58 6.40
N ALA A 42 0.11 2.40 7.43
CA ALA A 42 -0.43 3.75 7.52
C ALA A 42 0.15 4.68 6.43
N ILE A 43 1.46 4.60 6.18
CA ILE A 43 2.13 5.33 5.10
C ILE A 43 1.54 4.93 3.74
N ALA A 44 1.40 3.62 3.49
CA ALA A 44 0.84 3.13 2.25
C ALA A 44 -0.61 3.60 2.05
N ALA A 45 -1.43 3.55 3.10
CA ALA A 45 -2.81 4.02 3.05
C ALA A 45 -2.91 5.53 2.73
N GLU A 46 -1.99 6.35 3.24
CA GLU A 46 -1.91 7.77 2.89
C GLU A 46 -1.54 7.95 1.41
N ILE A 47 -0.52 7.23 0.92
CA ILE A 47 -0.14 7.26 -0.49
C ILE A 47 -1.33 6.89 -1.37
N LEU A 48 -2.07 5.82 -1.05
CA LEU A 48 -3.24 5.36 -1.81
C LEU A 48 -4.39 6.38 -1.85
N ARG A 49 -4.60 7.15 -0.77
CA ARG A 49 -5.69 8.13 -0.66
C ARG A 49 -5.34 9.51 -1.22
N GLN A 50 -4.06 9.80 -1.42
CA GLN A 50 -3.64 11.10 -1.93
C GLN A 50 -4.26 11.37 -3.31
N ARG A 51 -4.64 12.63 -3.56
CA ARG A 51 -5.22 13.06 -4.84
C ARG A 51 -4.18 13.45 -5.89
N THR A 52 -2.93 13.59 -5.47
CA THR A 52 -1.80 13.96 -6.32
C THR A 52 -1.18 12.72 -6.98
N PRO A 53 -0.53 12.88 -8.14
CA PRO A 53 0.24 11.82 -8.76
C PRO A 53 1.26 11.20 -7.79
N MET A 54 1.45 9.89 -7.91
CA MET A 54 2.46 9.13 -7.17
C MET A 54 3.86 9.53 -7.62
N THR A 55 4.77 9.66 -6.67
CA THR A 55 6.19 9.91 -6.97
C THR A 55 6.95 8.61 -7.19
N GLY A 56 8.14 8.69 -7.80
CA GLY A 56 9.03 7.54 -7.95
C GLY A 56 9.40 6.87 -6.62
N HIS A 57 9.62 7.67 -5.57
CA HIS A 57 9.88 7.16 -4.21
C HIS A 57 8.66 6.41 -3.63
N GLN A 58 7.44 6.93 -3.83
CA GLN A 58 6.22 6.27 -3.38
C GLN A 58 5.97 4.95 -4.13
N PHE A 59 6.20 4.94 -5.45
CA PHE A 59 6.10 3.71 -6.25
C PHE A 59 7.08 2.64 -5.74
N ARG A 60 8.34 3.03 -5.51
CA ARG A 60 9.37 2.13 -4.97
C ARG A 60 9.01 1.60 -3.59
N PHE A 61 8.48 2.45 -2.72
CA PHE A 61 8.01 2.07 -1.39
C PHE A 61 6.94 0.98 -1.49
N LEU A 62 5.85 1.22 -2.24
CA LEU A 62 4.76 0.24 -2.38
C LEU A 62 5.20 -1.08 -3.04
N ARG A 63 6.15 -1.04 -3.99
CA ARG A 63 6.72 -2.27 -4.55
C ARG A 63 7.44 -3.09 -3.49
N LYS A 64 8.31 -2.46 -2.70
CA LYS A 64 9.09 -3.12 -1.66
C LYS A 64 8.22 -3.67 -0.53
N GLU A 65 7.13 -2.98 -0.19
CA GLU A 65 6.16 -3.45 0.80
C GLU A 65 5.43 -4.75 0.39
N GLN A 66 5.54 -5.14 -0.88
CA GLN A 66 5.04 -6.40 -1.41
C GLN A 66 6.16 -7.43 -1.64
N ASP A 67 7.38 -7.13 -1.16
CA ASP A 67 8.60 -7.92 -1.37
C ASP A 67 8.97 -8.20 -2.84
N LEU A 68 8.45 -7.39 -3.76
CA LEU A 68 8.70 -7.57 -5.19
C LEU A 68 10.08 -7.04 -5.59
N ILE A 69 10.79 -7.76 -6.47
CA ILE A 69 11.94 -7.23 -7.20
C ILE A 69 11.50 -6.40 -8.43
N GLN A 70 12.43 -5.69 -9.08
CA GLN A 70 12.09 -4.83 -10.22
C GLN A 70 11.61 -5.65 -11.42
N GLU A 71 12.17 -6.84 -11.61
CA GLU A 71 11.84 -7.81 -12.65
C GLU A 71 10.39 -8.30 -12.53
N GLU A 72 9.95 -8.60 -11.30
CA GLU A 72 8.57 -9.03 -11.02
C GLU A 72 7.58 -7.89 -11.27
N ALA A 73 7.91 -6.68 -10.80
CA ALA A 73 7.10 -5.50 -11.11
C ALA A 73 7.04 -5.25 -12.62
N ALA A 74 8.15 -5.37 -13.34
CA ALA A 74 8.18 -5.21 -14.79
C ALA A 74 7.26 -6.21 -15.50
N ALA A 75 7.24 -7.46 -15.05
CA ALA A 75 6.33 -8.49 -15.55
C ALA A 75 4.85 -8.16 -15.28
N ILE A 76 4.53 -7.64 -14.09
CA ILE A 76 3.17 -7.20 -13.72
C ILE A 76 2.71 -6.02 -14.59
N PHE A 77 3.56 -5.00 -14.72
CA PHE A 77 3.25 -3.78 -15.48
C PHE A 77 3.44 -3.93 -17.00
N ARG A 78 3.93 -5.10 -17.47
CA ARG A 78 4.20 -5.40 -18.89
C ARG A 78 5.12 -4.37 -19.56
N VAL A 79 6.17 -4.00 -18.84
CA VAL A 79 7.22 -3.07 -19.32
C VAL A 79 8.59 -3.70 -19.16
N ASP A 80 9.62 -3.04 -19.68
CA ASP A 80 11.01 -3.44 -19.43
C ASP A 80 11.44 -3.09 -18.00
N VAL A 81 12.38 -3.86 -17.45
CA VAL A 81 12.93 -3.65 -16.09
C VAL A 81 13.55 -2.25 -15.95
N GLN A 82 14.18 -1.75 -17.01
CA GLN A 82 14.74 -0.40 -17.05
C GLN A 82 13.64 0.67 -16.94
N THR A 83 12.43 0.40 -17.43
CA THR A 83 11.29 1.30 -17.26
C THR A 83 10.91 1.44 -15.78
N ILE A 84 10.84 0.33 -15.04
CA ILE A 84 10.63 0.35 -13.58
C ILE A 84 11.75 1.14 -12.89
N ALA A 85 13.01 0.83 -13.20
CA ALA A 85 14.16 1.51 -12.62
C ALA A 85 14.14 3.03 -12.90
N ASN A 86 13.69 3.43 -14.10
CA ASN A 86 13.57 4.83 -14.48
C ASN A 86 12.45 5.54 -13.70
N TRP A 87 11.31 4.89 -13.46
CA TRP A 87 10.25 5.45 -12.61
C TRP A 87 10.74 5.66 -11.18
N GLU A 88 11.44 4.69 -10.59
CA GLU A 88 11.96 4.82 -9.22
C GLU A 88 13.03 5.90 -9.08
N LYS A 89 13.88 6.07 -10.10
CA LYS A 89 14.94 7.09 -10.13
C LYS A 89 14.43 8.53 -10.25
N ARG A 90 13.15 8.74 -10.61
CA ARG A 90 12.52 10.07 -10.61
C ARG A 90 12.42 10.69 -9.22
N GLY A 91 12.59 9.87 -8.18
CA GLY A 91 12.62 10.32 -6.80
C GLY A 91 11.33 11.04 -6.39
N PRO A 92 11.37 12.33 -6.05
CA PRO A 92 10.18 13.10 -5.68
C PRO A 92 9.32 13.53 -6.89
N GLN A 93 9.75 13.30 -8.13
CA GLN A 93 8.96 13.65 -9.31
C GLN A 93 7.89 12.58 -9.59
N GLU A 94 6.81 13.01 -10.23
CA GLU A 94 5.69 12.14 -10.59
C GLU A 94 6.06 11.07 -11.63
N ILE A 95 5.45 9.90 -11.47
CA ILE A 95 5.48 8.83 -12.48
C ILE A 95 4.32 9.01 -13.47
N PRO A 96 4.34 8.35 -14.64
CA PRO A 96 3.20 8.40 -15.56
C PRO A 96 1.89 7.90 -14.92
N GLY A 97 0.75 8.39 -15.40
CA GLY A 97 -0.57 8.06 -14.83
C GLY A 97 -0.94 6.57 -14.82
N PRO A 98 -0.79 5.81 -15.93
CA PRO A 98 -1.14 4.39 -15.93
C PRO A 98 -0.41 3.53 -14.88
N PRO A 99 0.92 3.59 -14.70
CA PRO A 99 1.59 2.83 -13.65
C PRO A 99 1.28 3.32 -12.23
N ASP A 100 0.94 4.60 -12.04
CA ASP A 100 0.42 5.11 -10.77
C ASP A 100 -0.89 4.40 -10.38
N ILE A 101 -1.91 4.49 -11.24
CA ILE A 101 -3.20 3.84 -11.01
C ILE A 101 -3.03 2.31 -10.87
N GLY A 102 -2.19 1.71 -11.70
CA GLY A 102 -1.88 0.28 -11.64
C GLY A 102 -1.27 -0.13 -10.31
N MET A 103 -0.28 0.61 -9.79
CA MET A 103 0.34 0.30 -8.49
C MET A 103 -0.65 0.50 -7.34
N ARG A 104 -1.49 1.54 -7.38
CA ARG A 104 -2.53 1.73 -6.37
C ARG A 104 -3.51 0.56 -6.33
N ALA A 105 -3.99 0.13 -7.50
CA ALA A 105 -4.92 -0.99 -7.59
C ALA A 105 -4.27 -2.30 -7.14
N PHE A 106 -3.05 -2.58 -7.62
CA PHE A 106 -2.31 -3.79 -7.29
C PHE A 106 -1.99 -3.88 -5.80
N TYR A 107 -1.46 -2.81 -5.21
CA TYR A 107 -1.17 -2.75 -3.78
C TYR A 107 -2.45 -2.84 -2.92
N SER A 108 -3.55 -2.22 -3.35
CA SER A 108 -4.84 -2.35 -2.65
C SER A 108 -5.34 -3.79 -2.64
N ALA A 109 -5.18 -4.51 -3.76
CA ALA A 109 -5.51 -5.93 -3.85
C ALA A 109 -4.59 -6.78 -2.96
N TYR A 110 -3.28 -6.50 -2.94
CA TYR A 110 -2.32 -7.14 -2.03
C TYR A 110 -2.73 -6.97 -0.57
N ILE A 111 -3.05 -5.74 -0.14
CA ILE A 111 -3.48 -5.48 1.23
C ILE A 111 -4.80 -6.19 1.54
N HIS A 112 -5.77 -6.17 0.61
CA HIS A 112 -7.03 -6.85 0.80
C HIS A 112 -6.86 -8.38 0.91
N ALA A 113 -6.03 -8.98 0.06
CA ALA A 113 -5.79 -10.42 0.05
C ALA A 113 -5.06 -10.90 1.30
N ASN A 114 -4.08 -10.13 1.79
CA ASN A 114 -3.24 -10.53 2.92
C ASN A 114 -3.77 -10.04 4.27
N PHE A 115 -4.60 -8.99 4.30
CA PHE A 115 -5.02 -8.30 5.53
C PHE A 115 -6.49 -7.84 5.55
N GLY A 116 -7.36 -8.32 4.63
CA GLY A 116 -8.67 -7.70 4.36
C GLY A 116 -9.72 -7.70 5.49
N PRO A 117 -10.89 -7.03 5.31
CA PRO A 117 -11.18 -5.91 4.41
C PRO A 117 -11.14 -4.57 5.17
N ILE A 118 -10.81 -3.47 4.47
CA ILE A 118 -11.24 -2.13 4.91
C ILE A 118 -12.57 -1.84 4.22
N LYS A 119 -13.69 -2.05 4.92
CA LYS A 119 -15.04 -1.72 4.43
C LYS A 119 -15.31 -0.23 4.66
N PHE A 120 -15.58 0.52 3.59
CA PHE A 120 -16.29 1.79 3.69
C PHE A 120 -16.99 2.12 2.38
N GLU A 121 -18.32 2.12 2.40
CA GLU A 121 -19.15 2.67 1.33
C GLU A 121 -19.83 3.91 1.87
N LEU A 122 -19.42 5.09 1.39
CA LEU A 122 -19.85 6.36 1.99
C LEU A 122 -21.34 6.65 1.85
N ASN A 123 -22.08 5.96 0.96
CA ASN A 123 -23.49 6.25 0.63
C ASN A 123 -24.29 5.05 0.06
N LEU A 124 -23.98 3.78 0.39
CA LEU A 124 -24.84 2.67 -0.06
C LEU A 124 -26.19 2.75 0.65
N LYS A 125 -27.31 2.61 -0.08
CA LYS A 125 -28.60 2.35 0.58
C LYS A 125 -28.56 0.92 1.15
N PRO A 126 -29.08 0.67 2.36
CA PRO A 126 -29.14 -0.67 2.91
C PRO A 126 -29.84 -1.61 1.92
N ASN A 127 -29.09 -2.58 1.39
CA ASN A 127 -29.67 -3.73 0.72
C ASN A 127 -29.61 -4.89 1.72
N GLU A 128 -30.74 -5.21 2.34
CA GLU A 128 -30.85 -6.28 3.33
C GLU A 128 -31.17 -7.64 2.69
N SER A 129 -31.29 -7.71 1.37
CA SER A 129 -31.66 -8.93 0.63
C SER A 129 -30.63 -9.29 -0.43
N THR A 130 -29.75 -10.22 -0.07
CA THR A 130 -28.93 -11.01 -1.01
C THR A 130 -29.21 -12.48 -0.71
N SER A 131 -29.40 -13.31 -1.74
CA SER A 131 -29.57 -14.75 -1.59
C SER A 131 -28.28 -15.47 -1.93
N PHE A 132 -27.96 -16.53 -1.19
CA PHE A 132 -26.78 -17.38 -1.44
C PHE A 132 -27.21 -18.83 -1.58
N GLU A 133 -26.57 -19.57 -2.48
CA GLU A 133 -26.74 -21.01 -2.63
C GLU A 133 -25.41 -21.75 -2.40
N ILE A 134 -25.50 -23.05 -2.10
CA ILE A 134 -24.33 -23.90 -1.95
C ILE A 134 -24.09 -24.61 -3.28
N ASP A 135 -22.91 -24.38 -3.85
CA ASP A 135 -22.38 -25.09 -5.02
C ASP A 135 -21.06 -25.78 -4.64
N ASP A 136 -21.02 -27.11 -4.73
CA ASP A 136 -19.86 -27.94 -4.42
C ASP A 136 -19.09 -27.52 -3.14
N SER A 137 -19.84 -27.28 -2.07
CA SER A 137 -19.34 -26.88 -0.73
C SER A 137 -18.87 -25.42 -0.60
N ASN A 138 -19.07 -24.59 -1.62
CA ASN A 138 -18.82 -23.15 -1.59
C ASN A 138 -20.13 -22.36 -1.56
N TRP A 139 -20.15 -21.28 -0.78
CA TRP A 139 -21.24 -20.31 -0.83
C TRP A 139 -21.06 -19.42 -2.06
N VAL A 140 -22.02 -19.47 -2.97
CA VAL A 140 -22.07 -18.59 -4.14
C VAL A 140 -23.28 -17.68 -4.06
N GLU A 141 -23.09 -16.43 -4.50
CA GLU A 141 -24.18 -15.46 -4.57
C GLU A 141 -25.15 -15.88 -5.68
N SER A 142 -26.44 -15.87 -5.36
CA SER A 142 -27.52 -16.30 -6.25
C SER A 142 -28.49 -15.14 -6.48
N GLU A 143 -29.23 -15.18 -7.59
CA GLU A 143 -30.29 -14.20 -7.82
C GLU A 143 -31.29 -14.21 -6.65
N PRO A 144 -31.72 -13.04 -6.16
CA PRO A 144 -32.71 -13.00 -5.11
C PRO A 144 -33.97 -13.71 -5.59
N VAL A 145 -34.47 -14.66 -4.79
CA VAL A 145 -35.74 -15.33 -5.10
C VAL A 145 -36.81 -14.25 -5.18
N ALA A 146 -37.37 -14.03 -6.37
CA ALA A 146 -38.42 -13.05 -6.57
C ALA A 146 -39.58 -13.37 -5.61
N ALA A 147 -39.96 -12.40 -4.78
CA ALA A 147 -41.13 -12.48 -3.91
C ALA A 147 -42.43 -12.47 -4.73
#